data_AF-A0A2B7ZSB8-F1
#
_entry.id   AF-A0A2B7ZSB8-F1
#
_cell.length_a   1.000
_cell.length_b   1.000
_cell.length_c   1.000
_cell.angle_alpha   90.00
_cell.angle_beta   90.00
_cell.angle_gamma   90.00
#
_symmetry.space_group_name_H-M   'P 1'
#
loop_
_entity.id
_entity.type
_entity.pdbx_description
1 polymer ?
#
loop_
_entity_poly.entity_id
_entity_poly.type
_entity_poly.pdbx_seq_one_letter_code
_entity_poly.pdbx_strand_id
1 'polypeptide(L)'
;QWPNERWAKLIEKIKDDFDCIFITGSKKDIENSEVLCSLAKAGAKNVHSLAGQFNLNEMICILRNSSLVITIDTGIAHLAAALNKTQLCLIRQVFHMQWRPWGENVHTIYHKYNNVPNKDAAFKKKIFFDYCLENVSVEMVYNKYKEIKSQL
;
A
#
# COMPACT_ATOMS: atom_id res chain seq x y z
N GLN A 1 1.52 -5.32 -8.89
CA GLN A 1 1.33 -5.33 -7.42
C GLN A 1 2.70 -5.22 -6.77
N TRP A 2 2.80 -4.86 -5.48
CA TRP A 2 4.09 -4.95 -4.79
C TRP A 2 4.28 -6.40 -4.35
N PRO A 3 5.47 -7.02 -4.54
CA PRO A 3 5.67 -8.44 -4.27
C PRO A 3 5.28 -8.85 -2.85
N ASN A 4 4.64 -10.02 -2.70
CA ASN A 4 4.18 -10.51 -1.39
C ASN A 4 5.33 -10.68 -0.40
N GLU A 5 6.52 -11.05 -0.86
CA GLU A 5 7.71 -11.17 -0.03
C GLU A 5 8.12 -9.82 0.57
N ARG A 6 7.89 -8.72 -0.15
CA ARG A 6 8.18 -7.37 0.34
C ARG A 6 7.12 -6.90 1.32
N TRP A 7 5.85 -7.18 1.05
CA TRP A 7 4.77 -6.96 2.02
C TRP A 7 5.03 -7.73 3.32
N ALA A 8 5.37 -9.01 3.25
CA ALA A 8 5.64 -9.85 4.41
C ALA A 8 6.82 -9.30 5.25
N LYS A 9 7.92 -8.91 4.61
CA LYS A 9 9.07 -8.26 5.28
C LYS A 9 8.70 -6.92 5.91
N LEU A 10 7.84 -6.13 5.27
CA LEU A 10 7.36 -4.88 5.86
C LEU A 10 6.49 -5.15 7.09
N ILE A 11 5.54 -6.09 6.98
CA ILE A 11 4.69 -6.53 8.09
C ILE A 11 5.55 -6.98 9.27
N GLU A 12 6.56 -7.81 9.02
CA GLU A 12 7.50 -8.27 10.05
C GLU A 12 8.18 -7.11 10.80
N LYS A 13 8.51 -6.02 10.10
CA LYS A 13 9.19 -4.84 10.66
C LYS A 13 8.29 -3.92 11.48
N ILE A 14 6.98 -3.94 11.25
CA ILE A 14 6.02 -3.01 11.88
C ILE A 14 5.06 -3.71 12.85
N LYS A 15 5.02 -5.05 12.87
CA LYS A 15 4.04 -5.85 13.61
C LYS A 15 3.94 -5.49 15.09
N ASP A 16 5.05 -5.13 15.74
CA ASP A 16 5.07 -4.90 17.19
C ASP A 16 4.40 -3.56 17.56
N ASP A 17 4.08 -2.74 16.57
CA ASP A 17 3.39 -1.46 16.74
C ASP A 17 1.87 -1.56 16.54
N PHE A 18 1.34 -2.73 16.16
CA PHE A 18 -0.08 -2.91 15.86
C PHE A 18 -0.64 -4.20 16.47
N ASP A 19 -1.80 -4.10 17.12
CA ASP A 19 -2.49 -5.27 17.68
C ASP A 19 -2.93 -6.27 16.59
N CYS A 20 -3.38 -5.75 15.45
CA CYS A 20 -3.91 -6.52 14.33
C CYS A 20 -3.53 -5.88 12.99
N ILE A 21 -3.20 -6.71 12.00
CA ILE A 21 -2.95 -6.29 10.61
C ILE A 21 -3.95 -7.01 9.70
N PHE A 22 -4.71 -6.22 8.95
CA PHE A 22 -5.70 -6.72 8.00
C PHE A 22 -5.24 -6.52 6.55
N ILE A 23 -5.20 -7.60 5.79
CA ILE A 23 -4.95 -7.58 4.35
C ILE A 23 -6.30 -7.54 3.64
N THR A 24 -6.54 -6.50 2.87
CA THR A 24 -7.82 -6.26 2.20
C THR A 24 -7.69 -6.39 0.69
N GLY A 25 -8.81 -6.60 0.01
CA GLY A 25 -8.86 -6.76 -1.44
C GLY A 25 -10.24 -7.15 -1.91
N SER A 26 -10.43 -7.17 -3.22
CA SER A 26 -11.65 -7.67 -3.84
C SER A 26 -11.71 -9.20 -3.80
N LYS A 27 -12.80 -9.79 -4.29
CA LYS A 27 -12.91 -11.26 -4.45
C LYS A 27 -11.80 -11.86 -5.33
N LYS A 28 -11.22 -11.07 -6.25
CA LYS A 28 -10.12 -11.51 -7.11
C LYS A 28 -8.78 -11.58 -6.38
N ASP A 29 -8.68 -10.96 -5.21
CA ASP A 29 -7.45 -10.85 -4.44
C ASP A 29 -7.36 -11.88 -3.31
N ILE A 30 -8.36 -12.77 -3.16
CA ILE A 30 -8.45 -13.75 -2.07
C ILE A 30 -7.19 -14.62 -2.01
N GLU A 31 -6.88 -15.33 -3.10
CA GLU A 31 -5.73 -16.25 -3.19
C GLU A 31 -4.41 -15.51 -2.89
N ASN A 32 -4.21 -14.34 -3.52
CA ASN A 32 -3.00 -13.55 -3.30
C ASN A 32 -2.87 -13.06 -1.84
N SER A 33 -3.99 -12.69 -1.23
CA SER A 33 -4.02 -12.22 0.17
C SER A 33 -3.77 -13.36 1.16
N GLU A 34 -4.24 -14.58 0.86
CA GLU A 34 -3.95 -15.78 1.65
C GLU A 34 -2.48 -16.18 1.58
N VAL A 35 -1.86 -16.09 0.39
CA VAL A 35 -0.40 -16.26 0.23
C VAL A 35 0.34 -15.25 1.09
N LEU A 36 -0.02 -13.97 1.01
CA LEU A 36 0.63 -12.93 1.82
C LEU A 36 0.43 -13.17 3.33
N CYS A 37 -0.78 -13.49 3.77
CA CYS A 37 -1.06 -13.86 5.15
C CYS A 37 -0.16 -15.01 5.62
N SER A 38 0.00 -16.04 4.79
CA SER A 38 0.83 -17.21 5.13
C SER A 38 2.31 -16.84 5.28
N LEU A 39 2.84 -16.01 4.38
CA LEU A 39 4.20 -15.49 4.48
C LEU A 39 4.39 -14.60 5.72
N ALA A 40 3.42 -13.75 6.02
CA ALA A 40 3.48 -12.81 7.14
C ALA A 40 3.35 -13.50 8.50
N LYS A 41 2.61 -14.61 8.60
CA LYS A 41 2.42 -15.37 9.85
C LYS A 41 3.70 -15.97 10.42
N ALA A 42 4.73 -16.17 9.60
CA ALA A 42 6.05 -16.55 10.09
C ALA A 42 6.68 -15.46 10.98
N GLY A 43 6.31 -14.20 10.75
CA GLY A 43 6.79 -13.04 11.48
C GLY A 43 5.79 -12.47 12.50
N ALA A 44 4.48 -12.52 12.25
CA ALA A 44 3.47 -11.81 13.05
C ALA A 44 2.24 -12.68 13.37
N LYS A 45 1.77 -12.64 14.63
CA LYS A 45 0.70 -13.54 15.11
C LYS A 45 -0.71 -13.12 14.66
N ASN A 46 -0.98 -11.83 14.54
CA ASN A 46 -2.33 -11.29 14.31
C ASN A 46 -2.47 -10.66 12.91
N VAL A 47 -2.22 -11.47 11.86
CA VAL A 47 -2.38 -11.06 10.46
C VAL A 47 -3.51 -11.85 9.82
N HIS A 48 -4.53 -11.14 9.31
CA HIS A 48 -5.74 -11.73 8.78
C HIS A 48 -6.09 -11.19 7.39
N SER A 49 -6.53 -12.08 6.50
CA SER A 49 -7.07 -11.69 5.19
C SER A 49 -8.56 -11.41 5.34
N LEU A 50 -8.98 -10.22 4.90
CA LEU A 50 -10.37 -9.79 4.76
C LEU A 50 -10.75 -9.66 3.28
N ALA A 51 -9.90 -10.13 2.35
CA ALA A 51 -10.13 -10.00 0.93
C ALA A 51 -11.44 -10.68 0.52
N GLY A 52 -12.26 -9.96 -0.26
CA GLY A 52 -13.55 -10.46 -0.74
C GLY A 52 -14.65 -10.62 0.32
N GLN A 53 -14.39 -10.32 1.59
CA GLN A 53 -15.35 -10.48 2.68
C GLN A 53 -16.30 -9.29 2.83
N PHE A 54 -15.85 -8.10 2.45
CA PHE A 54 -16.60 -6.85 2.65
C PHE A 54 -16.97 -6.17 1.34
N ASN A 55 -18.16 -5.59 1.31
CA ASN A 55 -18.56 -4.64 0.27
C ASN A 55 -17.93 -3.25 0.52
N LEU A 56 -18.17 -2.31 -0.40
CA LEU A 56 -17.57 -0.98 -0.33
C LEU A 56 -17.95 -0.19 0.94
N ASN A 57 -19.21 -0.27 1.37
CA ASN A 57 -19.69 0.44 2.56
C ASN A 57 -19.08 -0.13 3.84
N GLU A 58 -18.97 -1.46 3.91
CA GLU A 58 -18.33 -2.14 5.05
C GLU A 58 -16.82 -1.85 5.07
N MET A 59 -16.17 -1.81 3.91
CA MET A 59 -14.76 -1.42 3.80
C MET A 59 -14.52 0.00 4.32
N ILE A 60 -15.42 0.95 4.05
CA ILE A 60 -15.35 2.30 4.62
C ILE A 60 -15.37 2.25 6.15
N CYS A 61 -16.18 1.38 6.75
CA CYS A 61 -16.20 1.19 8.21
C CYS A 61 -14.87 0.63 8.73
N ILE A 62 -14.25 -0.32 8.03
CA ILE A 62 -12.92 -0.85 8.39
C ILE A 62 -11.87 0.27 8.32
N LEU A 63 -11.81 1.00 7.20
CA LEU A 63 -10.87 2.11 7.01
C LEU A 63 -11.06 3.21 8.07
N ARG A 64 -12.30 3.49 8.48
CA ARG A 64 -12.56 4.47 9.56
C ARG A 64 -11.92 4.08 10.89
N ASN A 65 -11.76 2.79 11.16
CA ASN A 65 -11.21 2.27 12.42
C ASN A 65 -9.73 1.87 12.32
N SER A 66 -9.08 2.03 11.16
CA SER A 66 -7.65 1.74 11.01
C SER A 66 -6.79 2.92 11.43
N SER A 67 -5.76 2.67 12.24
CA SER A 67 -4.75 3.69 12.60
C SER A 67 -3.84 4.06 11.42
N LEU A 68 -3.52 3.08 10.56
CA LEU A 68 -2.68 3.27 9.39
C LEU A 68 -3.19 2.43 8.21
N VAL A 69 -3.20 3.02 7.02
CA VAL A 69 -3.44 2.30 5.76
C VAL A 69 -2.17 2.28 4.92
N ILE A 70 -1.61 1.11 4.65
CA ILE A 70 -0.49 0.95 3.71
C ILE A 70 -1.04 0.32 2.43
N THR A 71 -0.91 1.00 1.31
CA THR A 71 -1.57 0.60 0.06
C THR A 71 -0.77 1.01 -1.17
N ILE A 72 -1.20 0.55 -2.33
CA ILE A 72 -0.79 1.07 -3.64
C ILE A 72 -1.86 2.02 -4.19
N ASP A 73 -1.49 2.81 -5.19
CA ASP A 73 -2.39 3.73 -5.91
C ASP A 73 -3.61 3.01 -6.53
N THR A 74 -4.68 2.92 -5.76
CA THR A 74 -5.93 2.15 -6.00
C THR A 74 -7.12 2.90 -5.38
N GLY A 75 -8.35 2.50 -5.72
CA GLY A 75 -9.56 3.10 -5.14
C GLY A 75 -9.59 3.11 -3.61
N ILE A 76 -9.02 2.10 -2.95
CA ILE A 76 -8.94 2.04 -1.48
C ILE A 76 -8.04 3.16 -0.93
N ALA A 77 -6.96 3.52 -1.63
CA ALA A 77 -6.09 4.62 -1.25
C ALA A 77 -6.83 5.97 -1.26
N HIS A 78 -7.65 6.21 -2.29
CA HIS A 78 -8.48 7.41 -2.38
C HIS A 78 -9.58 7.45 -1.31
N LEU A 79 -10.21 6.30 -1.01
CA LEU A 79 -11.20 6.21 0.05
C LEU A 79 -10.59 6.50 1.42
N ALA A 80 -9.43 5.93 1.73
CA ALA A 80 -8.70 6.24 2.95
C ALA A 80 -8.36 7.73 3.05
N ALA A 81 -8.00 8.37 1.93
CA ALA A 81 -7.71 9.80 1.87
C ALA A 81 -8.95 10.66 2.15
N ALA A 82 -10.09 10.31 1.53
CA ALA A 82 -11.36 10.99 1.75
C ALA A 82 -11.86 10.85 3.19
N LEU A 83 -11.45 9.80 3.90
CA LEU A 83 -11.73 9.58 5.32
C LEU A 83 -10.68 10.22 6.25
N ASN A 84 -9.76 11.01 5.70
CA ASN A 84 -8.63 11.64 6.39
C ASN A 84 -7.76 10.67 7.20
N LYS A 85 -7.64 9.42 6.73
CA LYS A 85 -6.83 8.39 7.40
C LYS A 85 -5.37 8.53 7.05
N THR A 86 -4.51 8.37 8.05
CA THR A 86 -3.06 8.28 7.86
C THR A 86 -2.75 7.12 6.94
N GLN A 87 -2.06 7.41 5.85
CA GLN A 87 -1.73 6.39 4.87
C GLN A 87 -0.33 6.54 4.27
N LEU A 88 0.27 5.38 3.98
CA LEU A 88 1.45 5.24 3.14
C LEU A 88 1.02 4.67 1.79
N CYS A 89 1.02 5.52 0.76
CA CYS A 89 0.61 5.12 -0.59
C CYS A 89 1.84 4.92 -1.49
N LEU A 90 2.08 3.68 -1.91
CA LEU A 90 3.12 3.31 -2.85
C LEU A 90 2.65 3.63 -4.28
N ILE A 91 3.29 4.59 -4.93
CA ILE A 91 2.84 5.06 -6.24
C ILE A 91 3.42 4.22 -7.36
N ARG A 92 2.52 3.80 -8.25
CA ARG A 92 2.83 3.02 -9.46
C ARG A 92 3.19 3.92 -10.64
N GLN A 93 2.56 5.08 -10.74
CA GLN A 93 2.60 5.90 -11.94
C GLN A 93 3.61 7.04 -11.85
N VAL A 94 4.24 7.35 -12.97
CA VAL A 94 5.24 8.43 -13.06
C VAL A 94 4.58 9.81 -12.92
N PHE A 95 3.31 9.95 -13.34
CA PHE A 95 2.46 11.11 -13.07
C PHE A 95 1.76 11.05 -11.70
N HIS A 96 2.51 10.66 -10.68
CA HIS A 96 2.03 10.56 -9.29
C HIS A 96 1.32 11.82 -8.78
N MET A 97 1.70 13.02 -9.24
CA MET A 97 1.07 14.28 -8.83
C MET A 97 -0.37 14.43 -9.33
N GLN A 98 -0.78 13.74 -10.40
CA GLN A 98 -2.14 13.84 -10.93
C GLN A 98 -3.08 12.83 -10.27
N TRP A 99 -2.60 11.61 -10.04
CA TRP A 99 -3.44 10.47 -9.66
C TRP A 99 -3.26 9.98 -8.23
N ARG A 100 -2.31 10.50 -7.46
CA ARG A 100 -2.17 10.12 -6.05
C ARG A 100 -3.44 10.43 -5.25
N PRO A 101 -3.70 9.69 -4.16
CA PRO A 101 -4.63 10.15 -3.13
C PRO A 101 -4.25 11.55 -2.63
N TRP A 102 -5.25 12.39 -2.40
CA TRP A 102 -5.11 13.76 -1.93
C TRP A 102 -5.56 13.87 -0.47
N GLY A 103 -4.74 14.47 0.38
CA GLY A 103 -5.04 14.73 1.78
C GLY A 103 -3.79 15.05 2.58
N GLU A 104 -3.95 15.68 3.74
CA GLU A 104 -2.83 16.07 4.62
C GLU A 104 -2.13 14.85 5.24
N ASN A 105 -2.91 13.83 5.59
CA ASN A 105 -2.43 12.58 6.19
C ASN A 105 -2.00 11.54 5.13
N VAL A 106 -1.80 11.97 3.88
CA VAL A 106 -1.40 11.10 2.77
C VAL A 106 0.09 11.25 2.51
N HIS A 107 0.84 10.18 2.75
CA HIS A 107 2.27 10.13 2.47
C HIS A 107 2.56 9.20 1.30
N THR A 108 3.07 9.75 0.21
CA THR A 108 3.37 8.99 -1.00
C THR A 108 4.82 8.52 -1.03
N ILE A 109 5.01 7.25 -1.39
CA ILE A 109 6.34 6.63 -1.58
C ILE A 109 6.46 6.24 -3.05
N TYR A 110 7.54 6.66 -3.70
CA TYR A 110 7.79 6.33 -5.09
C TYR A 110 9.29 6.31 -5.36
N HIS A 111 9.71 5.42 -6.26
CA HIS A 111 11.09 5.43 -6.74
C HIS A 111 11.26 6.56 -7.76
N LYS A 112 12.15 7.51 -7.46
CA LYS A 112 12.47 8.62 -8.37
C LYS A 112 13.26 8.08 -9.56
N TYR A 113 12.61 7.99 -10.71
CA TYR A 113 13.29 7.65 -11.95
C TYR A 113 13.91 8.93 -12.55
N ASN A 114 15.24 9.04 -12.50
CA ASN A 114 15.95 10.25 -12.95
C ASN A 114 16.10 10.35 -14.49
N ASN A 115 15.82 9.30 -15.25
CA ASN A 115 16.04 9.26 -16.70
C ASN A 115 14.79 8.82 -17.47
N VAL A 116 13.75 9.65 -17.54
CA VAL A 116 12.59 9.37 -18.42
C VAL A 116 13.07 9.44 -19.88
N PRO A 117 13.09 8.34 -20.66
CA PRO A 117 13.30 8.43 -22.09
C PRO A 117 11.97 8.92 -22.67
N ASN A 118 11.88 10.23 -22.92
CA ASN A 118 10.78 10.93 -23.59
C ASN A 118 9.39 10.76 -22.92
N LYS A 119 8.80 11.88 -22.47
CA LYS A 119 7.49 11.89 -21.77
C LYS A 119 6.37 11.24 -22.60
N ASP A 120 6.50 11.23 -23.93
CA ASP A 120 5.54 10.60 -24.86
C ASP A 120 5.68 9.06 -24.97
N ALA A 121 6.86 8.50 -24.66
CA ALA A 121 7.07 7.05 -24.67
C ALA A 121 6.60 6.38 -23.37
N ALA A 122 6.54 7.14 -22.27
CA ALA A 122 6.05 6.69 -20.96
C ALA A 122 4.57 6.26 -21.00
N PHE A 123 3.77 6.85 -21.89
CA PHE A 123 2.35 6.52 -22.05
C PHE A 123 2.12 5.16 -22.71
N LYS A 124 3.10 4.62 -23.45
CA LYS A 124 2.91 3.49 -24.37
C LYS A 124 3.33 2.12 -23.83
N LYS A 125 3.83 2.01 -22.59
CA LYS A 125 4.28 0.71 -22.07
C LYS A 125 3.79 0.44 -20.65
N LYS A 126 3.00 -0.62 -20.50
CA LYS A 126 2.72 -1.34 -19.24
C LYS A 126 4.00 -1.54 -18.39
N ILE A 127 5.13 -1.78 -19.07
CA ILE A 127 6.47 -1.96 -18.49
C ILE A 127 6.91 -0.77 -17.62
N PHE A 128 6.48 0.46 -17.93
CA PHE A 128 6.90 1.65 -17.20
C PHE A 128 6.09 1.87 -15.91
N PHE A 129 4.82 1.45 -15.89
CA PHE A 129 3.92 1.57 -14.74
C PHE A 129 4.26 0.59 -13.60
N ASP A 130 4.82 -0.57 -13.93
CA ASP A 130 5.21 -1.54 -12.91
C ASP A 130 6.63 -1.28 -12.38
N TYR A 131 7.51 -0.66 -13.19
CA TYR A 131 8.89 -0.32 -12.80
C TYR A 131 8.98 0.52 -11.52
N CYS A 132 8.18 1.58 -11.39
CA CYS A 132 8.24 2.46 -10.21
C CYS A 132 7.94 1.69 -8.92
N LEU A 133 6.93 0.83 -8.92
CA LEU A 133 6.55 0.03 -7.76
C LEU A 133 7.55 -1.11 -7.48
N GLU A 134 8.08 -1.73 -8.53
CA GLU A 134 9.13 -2.77 -8.44
C GLU A 134 10.44 -2.24 -7.84
N ASN A 135 10.69 -0.94 -7.92
CA ASN A 135 11.89 -0.32 -7.33
C ASN A 135 11.64 0.37 -5.98
N VAL A 136 10.41 0.34 -5.45
CA VAL A 136 10.17 0.68 -4.05
C VAL A 136 10.66 -0.46 -3.17
N SER A 137 11.72 -0.24 -2.41
CA SER A 137 12.25 -1.22 -1.45
C SER A 137 11.46 -1.24 -0.14
N VAL A 138 11.62 -2.31 0.65
CA VAL A 138 10.99 -2.42 1.98
C VAL A 138 11.51 -1.31 2.90
N GLU A 139 12.79 -0.99 2.80
CA GLU A 139 13.48 0.02 3.60
C GLU A 139 12.95 1.43 3.29
N MET A 140 12.64 1.74 2.03
CA MET A 140 12.01 3.01 1.67
C MET A 140 10.67 3.18 2.38
N VAL A 141 9.84 2.13 2.36
CA VAL A 141 8.52 2.15 3.03
C VAL A 141 8.68 2.22 4.55
N TYR A 142 9.57 1.41 5.11
CA TYR A 142 9.81 1.35 6.54
C TYR A 142 10.43 2.64 7.10
N ASN A 143 11.32 3.30 6.38
CA ASN A 143 11.85 4.59 6.77
C ASN A 143 10.76 5.65 6.77
N LYS A 144 9.90 5.66 5.74
CA LYS A 144 8.78 6.60 5.71
C LYS A 144 7.77 6.33 6.83
N TYR A 145 7.51 5.05 7.13
CA TYR A 145 6.73 4.64 8.29
C TYR A 145 7.28 5.22 9.60
N LYS A 146 8.59 5.10 9.86
CA LYS A 146 9.21 5.67 11.07
C LYS A 146 9.05 7.19 11.18
N GLU A 147 9.12 7.92 10.07
CA GLU A 147 8.91 9.37 10.06
C GLU A 147 7.50 9.74 10.54
N ILE A 148 6.49 8.97 10.15
CA ILE A 148 5.08 9.27 10.43
C ILE A 148 4.55 8.54 11.68
N LYS A 149 5.30 7.58 12.22
CA LYS A 149 4.87 6.74 13.35
C LYS A 149 4.44 7.56 14.58
N SER A 150 5.04 8.73 14.80
CA SER A 150 4.66 9.64 15.89
C SER A 150 3.25 10.23 15.77
N GLN A 151 2.60 10.07 14.61
CA GLN A 151 1.27 10.58 14.28
C GLN A 151 0.18 9.49 14.34
N LEU A 152 0.57 8.24 14.63
CA LEU A 152 -0.30 7.07 14.73
C LEU A 152 -0.80 6.91 16.17
#